data_AF-J3ALR2-F1
#
_entry.id   AF-J3ALR2-F1
#
_cell.length_a   1.000
_cell.length_b   1.000
_cell.length_c   1.000
_cell.angle_alpha   90.00
_cell.angle_beta   90.00
_cell.angle_gamma   90.00
#
_symmetry.space_group_name_H-M   'P 1'
#
loop_
_entity.id
_entity.type
_entity.pdbx_description
1 polymer ?
#
loop_
_entity_poly.entity_id
_entity_poly.type
_entity_poly.pdbx_seq_one_letter_code
_entity_poly.pdbx_strand_id
1 'polypeptide(L)' 'MTRFTFHTPDGEEIEIDGDDVVSVSTGDDSETTLVELEDGDEVVVAAGKLEVIAQLGLDPLEHDEIDNDATAGDFDEDD' A
#
# COMPACT_ATOMS: atom_id res chain seq x y z
N MET A 1 16.84 9.15 -6.17
CA MET A 1 15.47 9.68 -6.19
C MET A 1 14.85 9.21 -7.48
N THR A 2 14.17 8.08 -7.37
CA THR A 2 13.46 7.43 -8.48
C THR A 2 11.99 7.74 -8.26
N ARG A 3 11.45 8.61 -9.10
CA ARG A 3 10.06 9.01 -9.08
C ARG A 3 9.26 8.16 -10.03
N PHE A 4 8.07 7.80 -9.60
CA PHE A 4 7.12 7.02 -10.38
C PHE A 4 5.83 7.81 -10.51
N THR A 5 5.27 7.81 -11.72
CA THR A 5 4.03 8.50 -12.01
C THR A 5 2.86 7.56 -11.77
N PHE A 6 1.87 8.02 -11.02
CA PHE A 6 0.61 7.33 -10.77
C PHE A 6 -0.57 8.21 -11.15
N HIS A 7 -1.73 7.58 -11.35
CA HIS A 7 -2.97 8.30 -11.56
C HIS A 7 -3.78 8.30 -10.26
N THR A 8 -4.43 9.41 -9.95
CA THR A 8 -5.43 9.51 -8.89
C THR A 8 -6.77 8.95 -9.37
N PRO A 9 -7.69 8.58 -8.47
CA PRO A 9 -9.05 8.19 -8.85
C PRO A 9 -9.82 9.28 -9.62
N ASP A 10 -9.45 10.55 -9.47
CA ASP A 10 -9.99 11.67 -10.24
C ASP A 10 -9.38 11.80 -11.65
N GLY A 11 -8.40 10.96 -12.00
CA GLY A 11 -7.72 10.98 -13.30
C GLY A 11 -6.60 12.02 -13.42
N GLU A 12 -6.11 12.52 -12.28
CA GLU A 12 -4.95 13.42 -12.24
C GLU A 12 -3.64 12.61 -12.12
N GLU A 13 -2.56 13.12 -12.71
CA GLU A 13 -1.25 12.47 -12.63
C GLU A 13 -0.45 13.03 -11.45
N ILE A 14 0.15 12.14 -10.66
CA ILE A 14 0.99 12.50 -9.51
C ILE A 14 2.32 11.77 -9.58
N GLU A 15 3.36 12.37 -8.99
CA GLU A 15 4.70 11.78 -8.90
C GLU A 15 5.02 11.42 -7.46
N ILE A 16 5.40 10.16 -7.22
CA ILE A 16 5.77 9.63 -5.91
C ILE A 16 7.22 9.15 -5.97
N ASP A 17 8.07 9.59 -5.03
CA ASP A 17 9.43 9.05 -4.84
C ASP A 17 9.34 7.77 -3.99
N GLY A 18 9.81 6.64 -4.51
CA GLY A 18 9.74 5.36 -3.76
C GLY A 18 10.62 5.32 -2.51
N ASP A 19 11.62 6.20 -2.42
CA ASP A 19 12.50 6.34 -1.25
C ASP A 19 11.77 7.01 -0.07
N ASP A 20 10.73 7.78 -0.37
CA ASP A 20 9.96 8.59 0.59
C ASP A 20 8.78 7.81 1.18
N VAL A 21 8.44 6.67 0.58
CA VAL A 21 7.28 5.86 0.99
C VAL A 21 7.60 5.06 2.24
N VAL A 22 6.86 5.35 3.31
CA VAL A 22 7.00 4.66 4.60
C VAL A 22 5.93 3.60 4.83
N SER A 23 4.75 3.75 4.21
CA SER A 23 3.66 2.78 4.33
C SER A 23 2.77 2.77 3.10
N VAL A 24 2.17 1.61 2.81
CA VAL A 24 1.24 1.42 1.69
C VAL A 24 0.05 0.60 2.19
N SER A 25 -1.15 1.19 2.11
CA SER A 25 -2.39 0.59 2.57
C SER A 25 -3.45 0.56 1.47
N THR A 26 -4.40 -0.36 1.56
CA THR A 26 -5.56 -0.35 0.67
C THR A 26 -6.37 0.91 0.90
N GLY A 27 -6.77 1.60 -0.17
CA GLY A 27 -7.62 2.78 -0.10
C GLY A 27 -9.08 2.44 0.22
N ASP A 28 -9.96 3.44 0.11
CA ASP A 28 -11.41 3.29 0.35
C ASP A 28 -12.03 2.27 -0.63
N ASP A 29 -11.52 2.24 -1.85
CA ASP A 29 -11.84 1.26 -2.89
C ASP A 29 -10.72 0.23 -3.05
N SER A 30 -11.07 -1.03 -3.32
CA SER A 30 -10.11 -2.11 -3.60
C SER A 30 -9.23 -1.86 -4.83
N GLU A 31 -9.64 -0.93 -5.69
CA GLU A 31 -8.90 -0.49 -6.88
C GLU A 31 -8.02 0.74 -6.60
N THR A 32 -7.99 1.21 -5.35
CA THR A 32 -7.20 2.35 -4.89
C THR A 32 -6.25 1.94 -3.77
N THR A 33 -5.14 2.68 -3.66
CA THR A 33 -4.11 2.47 -2.65
C THR A 33 -3.75 3.80 -2.02
N LEU A 34 -3.64 3.83 -0.69
CA LEU A 34 -3.16 4.96 0.09
C LEU A 34 -1.67 4.76 0.37
N VAL A 35 -0.86 5.74 -0.03
CA VAL A 35 0.59 5.76 0.13
C VAL A 35 0.93 6.83 1.16
N GLU A 36 1.60 6.46 2.24
CA GLU A 36 2.08 7.38 3.27
C GLU A 36 3.56 7.69 3.04
N LEU A 37 3.89 8.98 3.06
CA LEU A 37 5.22 9.54 2.83
C LEU A 37 5.93 9.85 4.16
N GLU A 38 7.26 9.95 4.16
CA GLU A 38 8.06 10.22 5.36
C GLU A 38 7.78 11.61 5.96
N ASP A 39 7.32 12.55 5.13
CA ASP A 39 6.87 13.88 5.53
C ASP A 39 5.51 13.86 6.27
N GLY A 40 4.83 12.70 6.31
CA GLY A 40 3.48 12.54 6.85
C GLY A 40 2.37 12.96 5.89
N ASP A 41 2.70 13.08 4.60
CA ASP A 41 1.73 13.32 3.53
C ASP A 41 1.12 11.98 3.07
N GLU A 42 -0.18 11.97 2.78
CA GLU A 42 -0.92 10.77 2.38
C GLU A 42 -1.51 10.96 0.99
N VAL A 43 -1.20 10.03 0.10
CA VAL A 43 -1.52 10.16 -1.32
C VAL A 43 -2.30 8.94 -1.80
N VAL A 44 -3.43 9.19 -2.47
CA VAL A 44 -4.30 8.13 -3.00
C VAL A 44 -4.07 7.93 -4.49
N VAL A 45 -3.77 6.70 -4.89
CA VAL A 45 -3.58 6.30 -6.28
C VAL A 45 -4.64 5.30 -6.72
N ALA A 46 -5.09 5.42 -7.96
CA ALA A 46 -5.97 4.48 -8.66
C ALA A 46 -5.16 3.30 -9.21
N ALA A 47 -4.49 2.60 -8.31
CA ALA A 47 -3.73 1.39 -8.60
C ALA A 47 -3.86 0.44 -7.41
N GLY A 48 -3.71 -0.86 -7.67
CA GLY A 48 -3.73 -1.87 -6.62
C GLY A 48 -2.44 -1.86 -5.79
N LYS A 49 -2.54 -2.23 -4.51
CA LYS A 49 -1.43 -2.19 -3.54
C LYS A 49 -0.16 -2.89 -4.05
N LEU A 50 -0.29 -4.11 -4.57
CA LEU A 50 0.84 -4.87 -5.11
C LEU A 50 1.47 -4.22 -6.34
N GLU A 51 0.67 -3.55 -7.17
CA GLU A 51 1.17 -2.82 -8.34
C GLU A 51 1.97 -1.60 -7.90
N VAL A 52 1.48 -0.87 -6.91
CA VAL A 52 2.16 0.29 -6.32
C VAL A 52 3.50 -0.12 -5.70
N ILE A 53 3.52 -1.18 -4.87
CA ILE A 53 4.74 -1.72 -4.27
C ILE A 53 5.75 -2.13 -5.35
N ALA A 54 5.31 -2.91 -6.34
CA ALA A 54 6.19 -3.39 -7.40
C ALA A 54 6.74 -2.25 -8.27
N GLN A 55 5.92 -1.24 -8.55
CA GLN A 55 6.31 -0.09 -9.35
C GLN A 55 7.27 0.82 -8.59
N LEU A 56 7.02 1.08 -7.31
CA LEU A 56 7.92 1.86 -6.46
C LEU A 56 9.22 1.11 -6.13
N GLY A 57 9.29 -0.19 -6.40
CA GLY A 57 10.43 -1.04 -6.06
C GLY A 57 10.53 -1.32 -4.56
N LEU A 58 9.40 -1.25 -3.85
CA LEU A 58 9.32 -1.56 -2.43
C LEU A 58 9.30 -3.07 -2.21
N ASP A 59 9.74 -3.49 -1.03
CA ASP A 59 9.67 -4.87 -0.63
C ASP A 59 8.23 -5.26 -0.28
N PRO A 60 7.59 -6.18 -1.02
CA PRO A 60 6.22 -6.59 -0.76
C PRO A 60 6.08 -7.28 0.60
N LEU A 61 7.13 -7.87 1.16
CA LEU A 61 7.04 -8.48 2.49
C LEU A 61 7.07 -7.45 3.63
N GLU A 62 7.57 -6.24 3.37
CA GLU A 62 7.58 -5.16 4.36
C GLU A 62 6.32 -4.29 4.27
N HIS A 63 5.74 -4.15 3.08
CA HIS A 63 4.57 -3.27 2.85
C HIS A 63 3.27 -4.01 2.57
N ASP A 64 3.32 -5.27 2.13
CA ASP A 64 2.17 -6.16 2.22
C ASP A 64 2.17 -6.74 3.64
N GLU A 65 1.57 -6.01 4.58
CA GLU A 65 0.82 -6.68 5.63
C GLU A 65 -0.20 -7.55 4.90
N ILE A 66 0.21 -8.78 4.58
CA ILE A 66 -0.70 -9.86 4.24
C ILE A 66 -1.72 -9.77 5.35
N ASP A 67 -2.95 -9.39 5.00
CA ASP A 67 -4.11 -9.44 5.86
C ASP A 67 -4.19 -10.89 6.35
N ASN A 68 -3.44 -11.18 7.41
CA ASN A 68 -3.47 -12.43 8.12
C ASN A 68 -4.57 -12.26 9.15
N ASP A 69 -5.77 -11.89 8.69
CA ASP A 69 -7.00 -12.39 9.28
C ASP A 69 -7.13 -13.90 8.94
N ALA A 70 -6.05 -14.66 9.14
CA ALA A 70 -6.17 -15.90 9.84
C ALA A 70 -6.02 -15.53 11.32
N THR A 71 -7.04 -14.85 11.85
CA THR A 71 -7.29 -14.88 13.28
C THR A 71 -7.26 -16.36 13.66
N ALA A 72 -6.18 -16.75 14.33
CA ALA A 72 -6.02 -18.05 14.96
C ALA A 72 -7.19 -18.17 15.95
N GLY A 73 -8.30 -18.71 15.47
CA GLY A 73 -9.41 -19.15 16.30
C GLY A 73 -8.89 -20.34 17.08
N ASP A 74 -8.25 -20.02 18.20
CA ASP A 74 -8.27 -20.74 19.46
C ASP A 74 -8.70 -22.21 19.31
N PHE A 75 -7.71 -23.10 19.17
CA PHE A 75 -7.92 -24.51 19.46
C PHE A 75 -8.18 -24.61 20.96
N ASP A 76 -9.44 -24.50 21.36
CA ASP A 76 -9.92 -24.89 22.69
C ASP A 76 -9.81 -26.43 22.76
N GLU A 77 -8.59 -26.91 23.00
CA GLU A 77 -8.30 -28.25 23.50
C GLU A 77 -8.64 -28.26 24.99
N ASP A 78 -9.93 -28.29 25.32
CA ASP A 78 -10.40 -28.65 26.66
C ASP A 78 -10.91 -30.11 26.66
N ASP A 79 -10.39 -30.84 27.64
CA ASP A 79 -10.39 -32.30 27.91
C ASP A 79 -11.79 -32.92 28.16
#